data_AF-A0A0B2UQ35-F1
#
_entry.id   AF-A0A0B2UQ35-F1
#
_cell.length_a   1.000
_cell.length_b   1.000
_cell.length_c   1.000
_cell.angle_alpha   90.00
_cell.angle_beta   90.00
_cell.angle_gamma   90.00
#
_symmetry.space_group_name_H-M   'P 1'
#
loop_
_entity.id
_entity.type
_entity.pdbx_description
1 polymer ?
#
loop_
_entity_poly.entity_id
_entity_poly.type
_entity_poly.pdbx_seq_one_letter_code
_entity_poly.pdbx_strand_id
1 'polypeptide(L)'
;MTAMGAEASVTDSEDLKRRYRCCCNLVHVGTASTIIAILELFYLAYEMFSTFYLLHKTGDQHILSFSLSLFATFLAIIAVILLLFAVSTSTPYLLIPHLLMQVAVIFVLFVTCFFCLFAALAGTSIDLTITNTERTPEGDEALTHISVEPYDYGIVSRALSVLLIIASAVSLMLVLLQVALLRVVLSCYHYLQEKTFLKIQTSSRQTPLDGESSLDGKNGDPLAAIGASRSADLNSVSVSNTDIKEFTNPAETDC
;
A
#
# COMPACT_ATOMS: atom_id res chain seq x y z
N MET A 1 27.54 36.20 -23.25
CA MET A 1 26.58 35.17 -23.73
C MET A 1 26.72 33.95 -22.82
N THR A 2 26.12 33.96 -21.64
CA THR A 2 26.21 32.86 -20.64
C THR A 2 25.00 32.88 -19.69
N ALA A 3 23.80 33.08 -20.23
CA ALA A 3 22.56 33.14 -19.43
C ALA A 3 21.46 32.16 -19.89
N MET A 4 21.73 31.25 -20.84
CA MET A 4 20.70 30.40 -21.44
C MET A 4 20.55 29.01 -20.81
N GLY A 5 21.41 28.62 -19.86
CA GLY A 5 21.40 27.28 -19.25
C GLY A 5 20.59 27.16 -17.94
N ALA A 6 20.33 28.27 -17.25
CA ALA A 6 19.64 28.26 -15.96
C ALA A 6 18.10 28.35 -16.08
N GLU A 7 17.59 28.90 -17.18
CA GLU A 7 16.14 29.06 -17.37
C GLU A 7 15.44 27.74 -17.76
N ALA A 8 16.14 26.83 -18.44
CA ALA A 8 15.57 25.54 -18.85
C ALA A 8 15.23 24.62 -17.65
N SER A 9 16.04 24.63 -16.59
CA SER A 9 15.81 23.75 -15.43
C SER A 9 14.70 24.25 -14.49
N VAL A 10 14.49 25.56 -14.41
CA VAL A 10 13.43 26.17 -13.59
C VAL A 10 12.06 25.97 -14.24
N THR A 11 11.98 26.09 -15.57
CA THR A 11 10.73 25.92 -16.32
C THR A 11 10.25 24.47 -16.30
N ASP A 12 11.15 23.49 -16.46
CA ASP A 12 10.81 22.06 -16.35
C ASP A 12 10.27 21.69 -14.96
N SER A 13 10.83 22.26 -13.89
CA SER A 13 10.38 22.00 -12.52
C SER A 13 8.96 22.53 -12.23
N GLU A 14 8.56 23.64 -12.85
CA GLU A 14 7.23 24.23 -12.70
C GLU A 14 6.18 23.46 -13.54
N ASP A 15 6.55 22.98 -14.72
CA ASP A 15 5.68 22.15 -15.57
C ASP A 15 5.40 20.76 -14.98
N LEU A 16 6.40 20.13 -14.34
CA LEU A 16 6.20 18.90 -13.55
C LEU A 16 5.26 19.12 -12.37
N LYS A 17 5.41 20.25 -11.66
CA LYS A 17 4.54 20.61 -10.53
C LYS A 17 3.09 20.88 -10.97
N ARG A 18 2.88 21.28 -12.23
CA ARG A 18 1.56 21.51 -12.83
C ARG A 18 0.91 20.22 -13.34
N ARG A 19 1.69 19.26 -13.86
CA ARG A 19 1.19 17.95 -14.35
C ARG A 19 0.74 16.99 -13.25
N TYR A 20 1.27 17.11 -12.03
CA TYR A 20 1.02 16.16 -10.95
C TYR A 20 0.08 16.68 -9.87
N ARG A 21 -1.14 17.01 -10.29
CA ARG A 21 -2.25 17.29 -9.39
C ARG A 21 -3.32 16.22 -9.58
N CYS A 22 -3.63 15.49 -8.51
CA CYS A 22 -4.73 14.52 -8.52
C CYS A 22 -6.05 15.24 -8.24
N CYS A 23 -7.16 14.67 -8.74
CA CYS A 23 -8.53 15.18 -8.58
C CYS A 23 -8.69 16.62 -9.10
N CYS A 24 -8.90 16.75 -10.42
CA CYS A 24 -9.29 18.02 -11.07
C CYS A 24 -8.30 19.19 -10.88
N ASN A 25 -6.99 18.94 -10.84
CA ASN A 25 -5.96 19.97 -10.66
C ASN A 25 -6.03 20.77 -9.35
N LEU A 26 -6.73 20.28 -8.33
CA LEU A 26 -6.98 21.03 -7.09
C LEU A 26 -5.98 20.71 -5.96
N VAL A 27 -5.50 19.47 -5.85
CA VAL A 27 -4.67 19.07 -4.70
C VAL A 27 -3.32 18.52 -5.18
N HIS A 28 -2.24 19.03 -4.58
CA HIS A 28 -0.91 18.48 -4.80
C HIS A 28 -0.91 17.03 -4.29
N VAL A 29 -0.45 16.12 -5.14
CA VAL A 29 -0.42 14.67 -4.87
C VAL A 29 0.23 14.32 -3.52
N GLY A 30 1.27 15.07 -3.10
CA GLY A 30 1.86 14.91 -1.78
C GLY A 30 0.90 15.24 -0.63
N THR A 31 0.16 16.35 -0.71
CA THR A 31 -0.83 16.74 0.31
C THR A 31 -1.98 15.74 0.38
N ALA A 32 -2.47 15.27 -0.76
CA ALA A 32 -3.52 14.25 -0.82
C ALA A 32 -3.07 12.94 -0.14
N SER A 33 -1.85 12.49 -0.46
CA SER A 33 -1.26 11.29 0.17
C SER A 33 -1.09 11.44 1.69
N THR A 34 -0.68 12.63 2.16
CA THR A 34 -0.57 12.91 3.60
C THR A 34 -1.92 12.90 4.30
N ILE A 35 -2.96 13.47 3.68
CA ILE A 35 -4.33 13.45 4.23
C ILE A 35 -4.82 12.00 4.34
N ILE A 36 -4.61 11.19 3.30
CA ILE A 36 -4.97 9.76 3.31
C ILE A 36 -4.24 9.04 4.45
N ALA A 37 -2.92 9.24 4.58
CA ALA A 37 -2.13 8.60 5.65
C ALA A 37 -2.62 8.99 7.06
N ILE A 38 -2.98 10.25 7.28
CA ILE A 38 -3.53 10.72 8.56
C ILE A 38 -4.88 10.07 8.84
N LEU A 39 -5.76 9.99 7.83
CA LEU A 39 -7.07 9.36 7.96
C LEU A 39 -6.94 7.86 8.26
N GLU A 40 -6.03 7.17 7.57
CA GLU A 40 -5.71 5.76 7.81
C GLU A 40 -5.16 5.55 9.23
N LEU A 41 -4.33 6.47 9.74
CA LEU A 41 -3.83 6.38 11.11
C LEU A 41 -4.95 6.48 12.16
N PHE A 42 -5.92 7.37 11.96
CA PHE A 42 -7.10 7.44 12.83
C PHE A 42 -7.94 6.17 12.77
N TYR A 43 -8.11 5.61 11.57
CA TYR A 43 -8.82 4.34 11.40
C TYR A 43 -8.10 3.19 12.11
N LEU A 44 -6.78 3.07 11.95
CA LEU A 44 -5.97 2.04 12.63
C LEU A 44 -5.98 2.20 14.15
N ALA A 45 -5.97 3.44 14.65
CA ALA A 45 -6.10 3.70 16.08
C ALA A 45 -7.47 3.26 16.63
N TYR A 46 -8.54 3.50 15.86
CA TYR A 46 -9.88 3.00 16.18
C TYR A 46 -9.92 1.47 16.15
N GLU A 47 -9.34 0.83 15.14
CA GLU A 47 -9.29 -0.63 15.01
C GLU A 47 -8.56 -1.29 16.19
N MET A 48 -7.42 -0.70 16.61
CA MET A 48 -6.71 -1.13 17.81
C MET A 48 -7.61 -1.05 19.04
N PHE A 49 -8.27 0.09 19.27
CA PHE A 49 -9.14 0.27 20.43
C PHE A 49 -10.33 -0.69 20.41
N SER A 50 -10.97 -0.86 19.25
CA SER A 50 -12.07 -1.79 19.04
C SER A 50 -11.66 -3.24 19.34
N THR A 51 -10.47 -3.64 18.87
CA THR A 51 -9.93 -4.98 19.08
C THR A 51 -9.64 -5.26 20.56
N PHE A 52 -9.08 -4.28 21.28
CA PHE A 52 -8.89 -4.38 22.74
C PHE A 52 -10.21 -4.41 23.51
N TYR A 53 -11.19 -3.58 23.11
CA TYR A 53 -12.52 -3.57 23.71
C TYR A 53 -13.23 -4.91 23.53
N LEU A 54 -13.13 -5.52 22.34
CA LEU A 54 -13.71 -6.83 22.06
C LEU A 54 -13.04 -7.93 22.88
N LEU A 55 -11.71 -7.91 23.02
CA LEU A 55 -10.99 -8.87 23.87
C LEU A 55 -11.48 -8.79 25.33
N HIS A 56 -11.61 -7.58 25.86
CA HIS A 56 -12.07 -7.37 27.23
C HIS A 56 -13.51 -7.92 27.45
N LYS A 57 -14.37 -7.85 26.43
CA LYS A 57 -15.76 -8.29 26.54
C LYS A 57 -15.94 -9.80 26.36
N THR A 58 -15.19 -10.42 25.44
CA THR A 58 -15.44 -11.80 24.99
C THR A 58 -14.51 -12.83 25.64
N GLY A 59 -13.41 -12.41 26.27
CA GLY A 59 -12.49 -13.30 26.99
C GLY A 59 -11.64 -14.21 26.10
N ASP A 60 -11.09 -15.29 26.68
CA ASP A 60 -10.02 -16.12 26.11
C ASP A 60 -10.39 -16.93 24.85
N GLN A 61 -11.67 -17.07 24.51
CA GLN A 61 -12.10 -17.91 23.37
C GLN A 61 -11.63 -17.39 22.00
N HIS A 62 -11.13 -16.15 21.91
CA HIS A 62 -10.71 -15.53 20.66
C HIS A 62 -9.25 -15.05 20.63
N ILE A 63 -8.37 -15.58 21.50
CA ILE A 63 -6.96 -15.15 21.60
C ILE A 63 -6.23 -15.24 20.25
N LEU A 64 -6.44 -16.30 19.46
CA LEU A 64 -5.76 -16.46 18.17
C LEU A 64 -6.19 -15.38 17.16
N SER A 65 -7.51 -15.17 17.02
CA SER A 65 -8.05 -14.13 16.12
C SER A 65 -7.60 -12.74 16.54
N PHE A 66 -7.56 -12.48 17.85
CA PHE A 66 -7.05 -11.25 18.43
C PHE A 66 -5.56 -11.04 18.08
N SER A 67 -4.73 -12.08 18.26
CA SER A 67 -3.30 -12.01 17.96
C SER A 67 -3.04 -11.75 16.48
N LEU A 68 -3.76 -12.43 15.57
CA LEU A 68 -3.67 -12.16 14.13
C LEU A 68 -4.11 -10.73 13.78
N SER A 69 -5.22 -10.25 14.36
CA SER A 69 -5.72 -8.89 14.10
C SER A 69 -4.72 -7.82 14.56
N LEU A 70 -4.14 -7.99 15.76
CA LEU A 70 -3.13 -7.08 16.30
C LEU A 70 -1.88 -7.08 15.41
N PHE A 71 -1.41 -8.26 15.00
CA PHE A 71 -0.26 -8.37 14.10
C PHE A 71 -0.51 -7.69 12.75
N ALA A 72 -1.67 -7.91 12.13
CA ALA A 72 -2.06 -7.25 10.89
C ALA A 72 -2.13 -5.73 11.04
N THR A 73 -2.72 -5.25 12.14
CA THR A 73 -2.82 -3.82 12.45
C THR A 73 -1.44 -3.20 12.67
N PHE A 74 -0.52 -3.92 13.31
CA PHE A 74 0.86 -3.46 13.48
C PHE A 74 1.59 -3.31 12.15
N LEU A 75 1.48 -4.29 11.24
CA LEU A 75 2.04 -4.19 9.89
C LEU A 75 1.43 -3.02 9.10
N ALA A 76 0.13 -2.80 9.26
CA ALA A 76 -0.56 -1.66 8.66
C ALA A 76 -0.02 -0.31 9.16
N ILE A 77 0.20 -0.17 10.47
CA ILE A 77 0.81 1.04 11.05
C ILE A 77 2.19 1.28 10.46
N ILE A 78 3.03 0.24 10.33
CA ILE A 78 4.35 0.34 9.70
C ILE A 78 4.21 0.83 8.26
N ALA A 79 3.29 0.25 7.47
CA ALA A 79 3.08 0.66 6.08
C ALA A 79 2.65 2.14 5.95
N VAL A 80 1.78 2.62 6.84
CA VAL A 80 1.36 4.04 6.88
C VAL A 80 2.50 4.96 7.30
N ILE A 81 3.33 4.55 8.26
CA ILE A 81 4.52 5.32 8.64
C ILE A 81 5.52 5.39 7.47
N LEU A 82 5.73 4.28 6.75
CA LEU A 82 6.56 4.25 5.55
C LEU A 82 6.02 5.16 4.45
N LEU A 83 4.69 5.24 4.29
CA LEU A 83 4.04 6.20 3.38
C LEU A 83 4.39 7.65 3.75
N LEU A 84 4.28 8.03 5.03
CA LEU A 84 4.65 9.37 5.50
C LEU A 84 6.14 9.67 5.29
N PHE A 85 7.01 8.70 5.54
CA PHE A 85 8.44 8.82 5.26
C PHE A 85 8.73 8.94 3.77
N ALA A 86 8.06 8.17 2.91
CA ALA A 86 8.23 8.22 1.46
C ALA A 86 7.89 9.61 0.90
N VAL A 87 6.78 10.20 1.37
CA VAL A 87 6.37 11.55 1.00
C VAL A 87 7.40 12.58 1.47
N SER A 88 7.89 12.46 2.71
CA SER A 88 8.86 13.40 3.30
C SER A 88 10.25 13.30 2.65
N THR A 89 10.70 12.08 2.35
CA THR A 89 12.05 11.81 1.81
C THR A 89 12.09 11.77 0.28
N SER A 90 10.94 11.91 -0.39
CA SER A 90 10.80 11.75 -1.85
C SER A 90 11.33 10.40 -2.37
N THR A 91 11.20 9.32 -1.59
CA THR A 91 11.69 7.99 -1.95
C THR A 91 10.54 7.06 -2.38
N PRO A 92 10.41 6.70 -3.67
CA PRO A 92 9.25 5.96 -4.16
C PRO A 92 9.21 4.51 -3.64
N TYR A 93 10.36 3.89 -3.35
CA TYR A 93 10.43 2.49 -2.92
C TYR A 93 9.73 2.21 -1.58
N LEU A 94 9.61 3.22 -0.71
CA LEU A 94 8.93 3.08 0.59
C LEU A 94 7.40 3.01 0.46
N LEU A 95 6.82 3.33 -0.71
CA LEU A 95 5.39 3.21 -0.99
C LEU A 95 4.96 1.77 -1.30
N ILE A 96 5.89 0.90 -1.72
CA ILE A 96 5.57 -0.45 -2.20
C ILE A 96 4.83 -1.29 -1.15
N PRO A 97 5.25 -1.32 0.14
CA PRO A 97 4.53 -2.06 1.18
C PRO A 97 3.09 -1.58 1.37
N HIS A 98 2.87 -0.27 1.27
CA HIS A 98 1.53 0.33 1.40
C HIS A 98 0.64 -0.02 0.19
N LEU A 99 1.18 0.05 -1.03
CA LEU A 99 0.47 -0.39 -2.23
C LEU A 99 0.08 -1.87 -2.16
N LEU A 100 1.00 -2.74 -1.72
CA LEU A 100 0.72 -4.17 -1.54
C LEU A 100 -0.38 -4.39 -0.50
N MET A 101 -0.34 -3.65 0.61
CA MET A 101 -1.39 -3.70 1.63
C MET A 101 -2.75 -3.30 1.05
N GLN A 102 -2.83 -2.20 0.29
CA GLN A 102 -4.09 -1.75 -0.32
C GLN A 102 -4.66 -2.81 -1.29
N VAL A 103 -3.81 -3.44 -2.11
CA VAL A 103 -4.23 -4.52 -3.01
C VAL A 103 -4.75 -5.73 -2.22
N ALA A 104 -4.08 -6.11 -1.13
CA ALA A 104 -4.54 -7.20 -0.27
C ALA A 104 -5.91 -6.88 0.38
N VAL A 105 -6.11 -5.65 0.85
CA VAL A 105 -7.39 -5.20 1.43
C VAL A 105 -8.51 -5.25 0.38
N ILE A 106 -8.26 -4.76 -0.84
CA ILE A 106 -9.22 -4.84 -1.94
C ILE A 106 -9.62 -6.29 -2.22
N PHE A 107 -8.65 -7.21 -2.26
CA PHE A 107 -8.92 -8.63 -2.48
C PHE A 107 -9.78 -9.24 -1.37
N VAL A 108 -9.45 -8.98 -0.10
CA VAL A 108 -10.22 -9.48 1.04
C VAL A 108 -11.65 -8.92 1.05
N LEU A 109 -11.81 -7.63 0.78
CA LEU A 109 -13.14 -6.99 0.68
C LEU A 109 -13.96 -7.58 -0.46
N PHE A 110 -13.34 -7.86 -1.60
CA PHE A 110 -13.99 -8.50 -2.74
C PHE A 110 -14.47 -9.91 -2.36
N VAL A 111 -13.59 -10.76 -1.83
CA VAL A 111 -13.95 -12.12 -1.38
C VAL A 111 -15.07 -12.07 -0.33
N THR A 112 -15.00 -11.15 0.63
CA THR A 112 -16.04 -10.94 1.65
C THR A 112 -17.37 -10.54 1.02
N CYS A 113 -17.35 -9.63 0.05
CA CYS A 113 -18.54 -9.21 -0.70
C CYS A 113 -19.18 -10.40 -1.43
N PHE A 114 -18.39 -11.21 -2.15
CA PHE A 114 -18.89 -12.41 -2.82
C PHE A 114 -19.45 -13.41 -1.84
N PHE A 115 -18.78 -13.62 -0.71
CA PHE A 115 -19.26 -14.51 0.33
C PHE A 115 -20.61 -14.03 0.90
N CYS A 116 -20.75 -12.76 1.23
CA CYS A 116 -22.01 -12.19 1.72
C CYS A 116 -23.14 -12.33 0.68
N LEU A 117 -22.84 -12.08 -0.60
CA LEU A 117 -23.81 -12.18 -1.68
C LEU A 117 -24.21 -13.64 -1.92
N PHE A 118 -23.25 -14.56 -1.93
CA PHE A 118 -23.51 -15.99 -2.00
C PHE A 118 -24.35 -16.48 -0.82
N ALA A 119 -23.99 -16.10 0.40
CA ALA A 119 -24.74 -16.45 1.61
C ALA A 119 -26.17 -15.89 1.56
N ALA A 120 -26.36 -14.65 1.08
CA ALA A 120 -27.68 -14.07 0.91
C ALA A 120 -28.54 -14.82 -0.12
N LEU A 121 -27.95 -15.31 -1.22
CA LEU A 121 -28.64 -16.04 -2.29
C LEU A 121 -28.92 -17.51 -1.94
N ALA A 122 -27.95 -18.20 -1.33
CA ALA A 122 -28.08 -19.61 -0.93
C ALA A 122 -29.09 -19.79 0.21
N GLY A 123 -29.39 -18.71 0.95
CA GLY A 123 -30.19 -18.74 2.16
C GLY A 123 -29.32 -19.13 3.34
N THR A 124 -29.30 -18.26 4.35
CA THR A 124 -28.62 -18.53 5.62
C THR A 124 -29.63 -18.99 6.66
N SER A 125 -29.43 -20.21 7.19
CA SER A 125 -30.02 -20.64 8.45
C SER A 125 -29.04 -20.32 9.57
N ILE A 126 -29.52 -19.75 10.67
CA ILE A 126 -28.75 -19.68 11.92
C ILE A 126 -29.28 -20.82 12.77
N ASP A 127 -28.40 -21.75 13.13
CA ASP A 127 -28.69 -22.75 14.15
C ASP A 127 -28.24 -22.18 15.50
N LEU A 128 -29.23 -21.86 16.35
CA LEU A 128 -28.99 -21.35 17.70
C LEU A 128 -29.00 -22.50 18.69
N THR A 129 -27.83 -23.04 19.02
CA THR A 129 -27.70 -24.02 20.11
C THR A 129 -27.55 -23.30 21.44
N ILE A 130 -28.61 -23.29 22.25
CA ILE A 130 -28.57 -22.73 23.62
C ILE A 130 -28.10 -23.84 24.56
N THR A 131 -26.82 -23.83 24.94
CA THR A 131 -26.28 -24.70 25.98
C THR A 131 -26.39 -24.02 27.33
N ASN A 132 -27.33 -24.46 28.17
CA ASN A 132 -27.42 -23.99 29.54
C ASN A 132 -26.25 -24.59 30.33
N THR A 133 -25.34 -23.77 30.85
CA THR A 133 -24.18 -24.26 31.62
C THR A 133 -24.35 -23.80 33.06
N GLU A 134 -24.78 -24.71 33.94
CA GLU A 134 -24.88 -24.43 35.36
C GLU A 134 -23.59 -24.86 36.08
N ARG A 135 -22.97 -23.94 36.83
CA ARG A 135 -21.64 -24.16 37.45
C ARG A 135 -21.71 -24.64 38.91
N THR A 136 -22.88 -25.02 39.40
CA THR A 136 -23.03 -25.58 40.74
C THR A 136 -22.99 -27.11 40.69
N PRO A 137 -22.37 -27.78 41.68
CA PRO A 137 -22.32 -29.25 41.70
C PRO A 137 -23.72 -29.89 41.76
N GLU A 138 -24.70 -29.19 42.34
CA GLU A 138 -26.10 -29.59 42.38
C GLU A 138 -26.82 -29.38 41.03
N GLY A 139 -26.40 -28.37 40.25
CA GLY A 139 -26.95 -28.06 38.94
C GLY A 139 -26.49 -29.02 37.85
N ASP A 140 -25.25 -29.53 37.94
CA ASP A 140 -24.67 -30.48 36.97
C ASP A 140 -25.35 -31.87 37.06
N GLU A 141 -25.69 -32.32 38.28
CA GLU A 141 -26.52 -33.52 38.50
C GLU A 141 -27.98 -33.33 38.05
N ALA A 142 -28.55 -32.13 38.21
CA ALA A 142 -29.89 -31.83 37.70
C ALA A 142 -29.93 -31.78 36.17
N LEU A 143 -28.89 -31.25 35.53
CA LEU A 143 -28.80 -31.13 34.07
C LEU A 143 -28.58 -32.48 33.37
N THR A 144 -27.91 -33.43 34.02
CA THR A 144 -27.73 -34.80 33.50
C THR A 144 -29.01 -35.63 33.57
N HIS A 145 -29.93 -35.30 34.49
CA HIS A 145 -31.24 -35.95 34.58
C HIS A 145 -32.32 -35.33 33.67
N ILE A 146 -32.18 -34.07 33.31
CA ILE A 146 -33.03 -33.42 32.32
C ILE A 146 -32.37 -33.60 30.96
N SER A 147 -32.73 -34.69 30.26
CA SER A 147 -32.45 -34.86 28.83
C SER A 147 -33.21 -33.78 28.04
N VAL A 148 -32.72 -32.53 28.08
CA VAL A 148 -33.19 -31.47 27.20
C VAL A 148 -32.65 -31.80 25.82
N GLU A 149 -33.48 -32.40 24.97
CA GLU A 149 -33.18 -32.47 23.54
C GLU A 149 -32.84 -31.05 23.07
N PRO A 150 -31.69 -30.84 22.40
CA PRO A 150 -31.34 -29.53 21.89
C PRO A 150 -32.46 -29.06 20.94
N TYR A 151 -33.10 -27.97 21.31
CA TYR A 151 -34.16 -27.37 20.52
C TYR A 151 -33.53 -26.68 19.31
N ASP A 152 -33.40 -27.39 18.19
CA ASP A 152 -32.92 -26.83 16.92
C ASP A 152 -34.01 -25.94 16.30
N TYR A 153 -33.94 -24.64 16.56
CA TYR A 153 -34.73 -23.64 15.83
C TYR A 153 -33.96 -23.16 14.60
N GLY A 154 -34.11 -23.88 13.49
CA GLY A 154 -33.66 -23.44 12.17
C GLY A 154 -34.60 -22.38 11.59
N ILE A 155 -34.52 -21.14 12.07
CA ILE A 155 -35.28 -20.03 11.47
C ILE A 155 -34.44 -19.44 10.34
N VAL A 156 -34.85 -19.68 9.09
CA VAL A 156 -34.34 -18.92 7.93
C VAL A 156 -34.76 -17.46 8.12
N SER A 157 -33.85 -16.67 8.68
CA SER A 157 -34.15 -15.30 9.07
C SER A 157 -34.13 -14.40 7.84
N ARG A 158 -35.31 -13.97 7.38
CA ARG A 158 -35.44 -12.93 6.35
C ARG A 158 -34.64 -11.67 6.71
N ALA A 159 -34.56 -11.34 8.01
CA ALA A 159 -33.79 -10.20 8.50
C ALA A 159 -32.28 -10.38 8.27
N LEU A 160 -31.74 -11.59 8.45
CA LEU A 160 -30.33 -11.88 8.20
C LEU A 160 -29.99 -11.78 6.71
N SER A 161 -30.86 -12.31 5.83
CA SER A 161 -30.67 -12.18 4.38
C SER A 161 -30.66 -10.70 3.96
N VAL A 162 -31.59 -9.88 4.47
CA VAL A 162 -31.59 -8.42 4.23
C VAL A 162 -30.31 -7.76 4.75
N LEU A 163 -29.85 -8.14 5.96
CA LEU A 163 -28.61 -7.62 6.53
C LEU A 163 -27.38 -7.98 5.69
N LEU A 164 -27.32 -9.22 5.18
CA LEU A 164 -26.24 -9.67 4.29
C LEU A 164 -26.24 -8.93 2.95
N ILE A 165 -27.42 -8.63 2.39
CA ILE A 165 -27.53 -7.81 1.18
C ILE A 165 -27.01 -6.40 1.44
N ILE A 166 -27.43 -5.77 2.54
CA ILE A 166 -26.93 -4.44 2.92
C ILE A 166 -25.42 -4.48 3.15
N ALA A 167 -24.91 -5.48 3.87
CA ALA A 167 -23.49 -5.66 4.09
C ALA A 167 -22.73 -5.81 2.76
N SER A 168 -23.23 -6.60 1.81
CA SER A 168 -22.61 -6.75 0.50
C SER A 168 -22.57 -5.44 -0.29
N ALA A 169 -23.63 -4.63 -0.24
CA ALA A 169 -23.68 -3.33 -0.89
C ALA A 169 -22.66 -2.35 -0.27
N VAL A 170 -22.56 -2.33 1.07
CA VAL A 170 -21.55 -1.54 1.78
C VAL A 170 -20.14 -2.01 1.43
N SER A 171 -19.88 -3.31 1.42
CA SER A 171 -18.58 -3.87 1.03
C SER A 171 -18.20 -3.48 -0.40
N LEU A 172 -19.14 -3.50 -1.35
CA LEU A 172 -18.89 -3.08 -2.73
C LEU A 172 -18.53 -1.59 -2.82
N MET A 173 -19.23 -0.74 -2.06
CA MET A 173 -18.89 0.69 -1.98
C MET A 173 -17.50 0.91 -1.38
N LEU A 174 -17.12 0.13 -0.36
CA LEU A 174 -15.77 0.17 0.21
C LEU A 174 -14.70 -0.29 -0.78
N VAL A 175 -14.97 -1.31 -1.60
CA VAL A 175 -14.05 -1.73 -2.69
C VAL A 175 -13.82 -0.59 -3.67
N LEU A 176 -14.89 0.08 -4.12
CA LEU A 176 -14.78 1.21 -5.04
C LEU A 176 -13.97 2.36 -4.43
N LEU A 177 -14.21 2.66 -3.15
CA LEU A 177 -13.43 3.66 -2.41
C LEU A 177 -11.94 3.28 -2.33
N GLN A 178 -11.63 2.02 -2.02
CA GLN A 178 -10.23 1.56 -1.94
C GLN A 178 -9.53 1.59 -3.30
N VAL A 179 -10.23 1.25 -4.39
CA VAL A 179 -9.69 1.39 -5.75
C VAL A 179 -9.41 2.85 -6.09
N ALA A 180 -10.29 3.77 -5.68
CA ALA A 180 -10.06 5.21 -5.87
C ALA A 180 -8.84 5.70 -5.09
N LEU A 181 -8.69 5.29 -3.83
CA LEU A 181 -7.51 5.59 -3.01
C LEU A 181 -6.22 5.02 -3.62
N LEU A 182 -6.26 3.76 -4.08
CA LEU A 182 -5.13 3.11 -4.75
C LEU A 182 -4.70 3.88 -6.00
N ARG A 183 -5.63 4.39 -6.81
CA ARG A 183 -5.30 5.22 -7.98
C ARG A 183 -4.55 6.50 -7.57
N VAL A 184 -4.96 7.15 -6.47
CA VAL A 184 -4.28 8.35 -5.96
C VAL A 184 -2.86 8.01 -5.48
N VAL A 185 -2.69 6.92 -4.73
CA VAL A 185 -1.38 6.48 -4.24
C VAL A 185 -0.47 6.03 -5.39
N LEU A 186 -0.99 5.33 -6.39
CA LEU A 186 -0.24 4.97 -7.61
C LEU A 186 0.22 6.22 -8.39
N SER A 187 -0.64 7.23 -8.49
CA SER A 187 -0.27 8.51 -9.12
C SER A 187 0.86 9.20 -8.34
N CYS A 188 0.83 9.11 -7.00
CA CYS A 188 1.92 9.56 -6.13
C CYS A 188 3.21 8.78 -6.34
N TYR A 189 3.11 7.47 -6.48
CA TYR A 189 4.26 6.60 -6.75
C TYR A 189 4.94 6.97 -8.07
N HIS A 190 4.18 7.07 -9.17
CA HIS A 190 4.72 7.46 -10.48
C HIS A 190 5.34 8.85 -10.46
N TYR A 191 4.71 9.81 -9.77
CA TYR A 191 5.26 11.15 -9.60
C TYR A 191 6.65 11.13 -8.93
N LEU A 192 6.77 10.41 -7.80
CA LEU A 192 8.03 10.30 -7.07
C LEU A 192 9.10 9.56 -7.90
N GLN A 193 8.69 8.57 -8.69
CA GLN A 193 9.58 7.83 -9.58
C GLN A 193 10.17 8.73 -10.67
N GLU A 194 9.34 9.52 -11.36
CA GLU A 194 9.79 10.46 -12.39
C GLU A 194 10.71 11.55 -11.82
N LYS A 195 10.35 12.10 -10.65
CA LYS A 195 11.19 13.09 -9.95
C LYS A 195 12.57 12.52 -9.61
N THR A 196 12.63 11.26 -9.19
CA THR A 196 13.90 10.57 -8.86
C THR A 196 14.74 10.36 -10.12
N PHE A 197 14.12 9.96 -11.22
CA PHE A 197 14.81 9.75 -12.50
C PHE A 197 15.44 11.05 -13.03
N LEU A 198 14.71 12.16 -12.99
CA LEU A 198 15.21 13.48 -13.41
C LEU A 198 16.38 13.97 -12.55
N LYS A 199 16.34 13.70 -11.24
CA LYS A 199 17.45 14.02 -10.32
C LYS A 199 18.72 13.23 -10.67
N ILE A 200 18.58 11.96 -11.06
CA ILE A 200 19.72 11.13 -11.50
C ILE A 200 20.30 11.67 -12.82
N GLN A 201 19.45 12.03 -13.78
CA GLN A 201 19.89 12.52 -15.09
C GLN A 201 20.60 13.88 -15.00
N THR A 202 20.11 14.79 -14.16
CA THR A 202 20.75 16.09 -13.91
C THR A 202 22.07 15.95 -13.15
N SER A 203 22.14 15.06 -12.15
CA SER A 203 23.39 14.75 -11.44
C SER A 203 24.44 14.10 -12.34
N SER A 204 24.03 13.23 -13.27
CA SER A 204 24.95 12.58 -14.22
C SER A 204 25.49 13.54 -15.28
N ARG A 205 24.82 14.65 -15.57
CA ARG A 205 25.32 15.70 -16.48
C ARG A 205 26.32 16.65 -15.82
N GLN A 206 26.42 16.64 -14.50
CA GLN A 206 27.29 17.52 -13.73
C GLN A 206 28.60 16.88 -13.28
N THR A 207 28.95 15.67 -13.71
CA THR A 207 30.32 15.15 -13.55
C THR A 207 31.22 15.89 -14.55
N PRO A 208 32.04 16.86 -14.11
CA PRO A 208 32.95 17.53 -15.03
C PRO A 208 34.06 16.51 -15.34
N LEU A 209 34.34 16.32 -16.62
CA LEU A 209 35.64 15.83 -17.09
C LEU A 209 36.70 16.92 -16.80
N ASP A 210 36.88 17.29 -15.53
CA ASP A 210 38.04 18.09 -15.11
C ASP A 210 39.16 17.10 -14.79
N GLY A 211 39.76 16.60 -15.85
CA GLY A 211 40.88 15.65 -15.84
C GLY A 211 41.88 15.91 -16.95
N GLU A 212 41.98 17.12 -17.49
CA GLU A 212 43.16 17.57 -18.23
C GLU A 212 44.14 18.23 -17.24
N SER A 213 44.80 17.39 -16.44
CA SER A 213 46.02 17.80 -15.75
C SER A 213 47.13 17.91 -16.78
N SER A 214 47.42 19.16 -17.14
CA SER A 214 48.71 19.67 -17.62
C SER A 214 49.88 18.81 -17.15
N LEU A 215 50.60 18.19 -18.09
CA LEU A 215 51.97 17.72 -17.86
C LEU A 215 52.89 18.54 -18.78
N ASP A 216 53.29 19.67 -18.22
CA ASP A 216 54.45 20.45 -18.62
C ASP A 216 55.69 19.55 -18.65
N GLY A 217 56.38 19.57 -19.79
CA GLY A 217 57.54 18.73 -20.06
C GLY A 217 58.73 19.19 -19.22
N LYS A 218 59.14 18.37 -18.25
CA LYS A 218 60.45 18.50 -17.63
C LYS A 218 61.15 17.15 -17.51
N ASN A 219 62.22 17.06 -18.28
CA ASN A 219 63.31 16.08 -18.27
C ASN A 219 63.69 15.60 -16.85
N GLY A 220 63.85 14.29 -16.67
CA GLY A 220 64.55 13.71 -15.52
C GLY A 220 64.20 12.26 -15.21
N ASP A 221 65.08 11.34 -15.64
CA ASP A 221 65.36 9.98 -15.14
C ASP A 221 64.36 8.82 -15.38
N PRO A 222 64.82 7.73 -16.04
CA PRO A 222 64.04 6.50 -16.23
C PRO A 222 64.53 5.41 -15.28
N LEU A 223 64.06 5.34 -14.04
CA LEU A 223 64.30 4.14 -13.21
C LEU A 223 63.35 4.05 -12.00
N ALA A 224 62.05 3.89 -12.24
CA ALA A 224 61.11 3.41 -11.22
C ALA A 224 59.88 2.77 -11.89
N ALA A 225 60.12 1.76 -12.73
CA ALA A 225 59.15 0.70 -12.90
C ALA A 225 59.32 -0.25 -11.71
N ILE A 226 58.23 -0.53 -10.99
CA ILE A 226 57.79 -1.83 -10.47
C ILE A 226 56.77 -1.56 -9.36
N GLY A 227 55.49 -1.78 -9.67
CA GLY A 227 54.42 -1.82 -8.68
C GLY A 227 53.09 -1.32 -9.22
N ALA A 228 52.31 -2.24 -9.79
CA ALA A 228 50.87 -2.16 -10.11
C ALA A 228 50.52 -1.87 -11.57
N SER A 229 50.48 -2.94 -12.37
CA SER A 229 49.67 -3.03 -13.57
C SER A 229 49.13 -4.45 -13.69
N ARG A 230 47.83 -4.61 -13.39
CA ARG A 230 46.88 -5.47 -14.11
C ARG A 230 45.51 -5.39 -13.45
N SER A 231 44.82 -4.28 -13.72
CA SER A 231 43.37 -4.30 -13.92
C SER A 231 43.17 -4.59 -15.40
N ALA A 232 42.56 -5.72 -15.71
CA ALA A 232 42.07 -6.05 -17.04
C ALA A 232 40.63 -6.55 -16.88
N ASP A 233 39.73 -5.73 -17.39
CA ASP A 233 38.51 -6.05 -18.13
C ASP A 233 37.46 -7.01 -17.55
N LEU A 234 36.21 -6.54 -17.62
CA LEU A 234 35.01 -7.21 -18.18
C LEU A 234 33.75 -6.89 -17.35
N ASN A 235 33.02 -5.86 -17.77
CA ASN A 235 31.69 -5.99 -18.37
C ASN A 235 30.91 -4.66 -18.35
N SER A 236 31.14 -3.86 -19.38
CA SER A 236 30.17 -2.90 -19.89
C SER A 236 29.05 -3.64 -20.61
N VAL A 237 27.89 -3.78 -19.97
CA VAL A 237 26.66 -4.18 -20.68
C VAL A 237 26.09 -2.92 -21.31
N SER A 238 26.44 -2.68 -22.57
CA SER A 238 25.76 -1.73 -23.45
C SER A 238 24.41 -2.34 -23.85
N VAL A 239 23.33 -1.93 -23.20
CA VAL A 239 21.98 -2.21 -23.70
C VAL A 239 21.74 -1.31 -24.91
N SER A 240 21.71 -1.97 -26.07
CA SER A 240 21.38 -1.40 -27.36
C SER A 240 20.02 -0.70 -27.32
N ASN A 241 20.01 0.59 -27.68
CA ASN A 241 18.82 1.30 -28.11
C ASN A 241 18.31 0.65 -29.40
N THR A 242 17.29 -0.20 -29.28
CA THR A 242 16.41 -0.55 -30.40
C THR A 242 15.06 0.13 -30.18
N ASP A 243 14.79 1.09 -31.07
CA ASP A 243 13.49 1.52 -31.56
C ASP A 243 12.26 1.31 -30.67
N ILE A 244 11.87 2.38 -29.98
CA ILE A 244 10.47 2.61 -29.57
C ILE A 244 9.92 3.71 -30.47
N LYS A 245 9.59 3.33 -31.71
CA LYS A 245 8.58 3.99 -32.52
C LYS A 245 7.43 3.01 -32.66
N GLU A 246 6.20 3.52 -32.59
CA GLU A 246 4.92 2.80 -32.57
C GLU A 246 4.56 2.15 -31.23
N PHE A 247 3.82 2.91 -30.40
CA PHE A 247 2.39 2.68 -30.21
C PHE A 247 1.82 3.85 -29.40
N THR A 248 1.61 4.97 -30.11
CA THR A 248 0.75 6.05 -29.66
C THR A 248 -0.69 5.65 -29.97
N ASN A 249 -1.46 5.31 -28.94
CA ASN A 249 -2.89 5.64 -28.91
C ASN A 249 -3.44 5.47 -27.48
N PRO A 250 -3.45 6.53 -26.65
CA PRO A 250 -4.47 6.64 -25.63
C PRO A 250 -5.73 7.17 -26.31
N ALA A 251 -6.72 6.30 -26.44
CA ALA A 251 -8.08 6.71 -26.74
C ALA A 251 -8.50 7.82 -25.75
N GLU A 252 -9.04 8.89 -26.31
CA GLU A 252 -9.91 9.81 -25.60
C GLU A 252 -10.95 9.02 -24.80
N THR A 253 -10.97 9.23 -23.49
CA THR A 253 -12.22 9.14 -22.74
C THR A 253 -12.33 10.42 -21.95
N ASP A 254 -13.10 11.35 -22.51
CA ASP A 254 -13.80 12.38 -21.76
C ASP A 254 -14.65 11.73 -20.66
N CYS A 255 -14.70 12.44 -19.52
CA CYS A 255 -15.45 12.19 -18.28
C CYS A 255 -14.75 11.36 -17.20
#